data_AF-A0AAD7AVS6-F1
#
_entry.id   AF-A0AAD7AVS6-F1
#
_cell.length_a   1.000
_cell.length_b   1.000
_cell.length_c   1.000
_cell.angle_alpha   90.00
_cell.angle_beta   90.00
_cell.angle_gamma   90.00
#
_symmetry.space_group_name_H-M   'P 1'
#
loop_
_entity.id
_entity.type
_entity.pdbx_description
1 polymer ?
#
loop_
_entity_poly.entity_id
_entity_poly.type
_entity_poly.pdbx_seq_one_letter_code
_entity_poly.pdbx_strand_id
1 'polypeptide(L)'
;MAANDLRKRLTEIDTQIKEHRRTLHALEQARTALERELRATATFPVLDLPVEIAAKIFVHCLPPSAKLGWYRFMREYENTAPLVLTSVCRTWRGITLTTPALWTTL
;
A
#
# COMPACT_ATOMS: atom_id res chain seq x y z
N MET A 1 18.29 -22.23 49.64
CA MET A 1 17.02 -21.47 49.52
C MET A 1 16.90 -20.66 48.22
N ALA A 2 17.97 -20.00 47.74
CA ALA A 2 17.95 -19.18 46.51
C ALA A 2 17.60 -19.93 45.20
N ALA A 3 18.02 -21.19 45.05
CA ALA A 3 17.74 -21.96 43.82
C ALA A 3 16.25 -22.27 43.60
N ASN A 4 15.46 -22.38 44.68
CA ASN A 4 14.03 -22.65 44.56
C ASN A 4 13.23 -21.39 44.20
N ASP A 5 13.68 -20.22 44.68
CA ASP A 5 13.12 -18.93 44.31
C ASP A 5 13.34 -18.62 42.82
N LEU A 6 14.55 -18.87 42.32
CA LEU A 6 14.86 -18.73 40.89
C LEU A 6 14.01 -19.65 40.01
N ARG A 7 13.78 -20.91 40.42
CA ARG A 7 12.89 -21.83 39.70
C ARG A 7 11.46 -21.31 39.64
N LYS A 8 10.92 -20.80 40.75
CA LYS A 8 9.56 -20.22 40.79
C LYS A 8 9.43 -19.03 39.85
N ARG A 9 10.43 -18.13 39.85
CA ARG A 9 10.43 -16.96 38.95
C ARG A 9 10.56 -17.35 37.49
N LEU A 10 11.33 -18.39 37.17
CA LEU A 10 11.43 -18.91 35.81
C LEU A 10 10.08 -19.48 35.35
N THR A 11 9.42 -20.31 36.17
CA THR A 11 8.10 -20.86 35.84
C THR A 11 7.02 -19.80 35.67
N GLU A 12 7.10 -18.72 36.46
CA GLU A 12 6.21 -17.58 36.33
C GLU A 12 6.40 -16.87 34.97
N ILE A 13 7.64 -16.56 34.60
CA ILE A 13 7.97 -15.92 33.32
C ILE A 13 7.57 -16.82 32.14
N ASP A 14 7.83 -18.12 32.22
CA ASP A 14 7.43 -19.07 31.16
C ASP A 14 5.92 -19.13 30.98
N THR A 15 5.17 -19.04 32.09
CA THR A 15 3.70 -18.98 32.06
C THR A 15 3.23 -17.69 31.39
N GLN A 16 3.83 -16.56 31.75
CA GLN A 16 3.52 -15.26 31.14
C GLN A 16 3.84 -15.24 29.64
N ILE A 17 5.00 -15.76 29.22
CA ILE A 17 5.39 -15.89 27.80
C ILE A 17 4.37 -16.73 27.04
N LYS A 18 3.97 -17.86 27.61
CA LYS A 18 2.98 -18.74 26.99
C LYS A 18 1.64 -18.04 26.80
N GLU A 19 1.20 -17.28 27.79
CA GLU A 19 -0.05 -16.55 27.71
C GLU A 19 0.01 -15.41 26.70
N HIS A 20 1.08 -14.61 26.69
CA HIS A 20 1.25 -13.52 25.73
C HIS A 20 1.32 -14.04 24.29
N ARG A 21 1.99 -15.18 24.07
CA ARG A 21 2.01 -15.82 22.74
C ARG A 21 0.63 -16.26 22.27
N ARG A 22 -0.22 -16.76 23.17
CA ARG A 22 -1.61 -17.12 22.84
C ARG A 22 -2.42 -15.88 22.44
N THR A 23 -2.31 -14.81 23.22
CA THR A 23 -2.97 -13.54 22.92
C THR A 23 -2.50 -12.97 21.59
N LEU A 24 -1.20 -12.94 21.34
CA LEU A 24 -0.64 -12.51 20.04
C LEU A 24 -1.19 -13.34 18.89
N HIS A 25 -1.19 -14.67 19.04
CA HIS A 25 -1.70 -15.56 18.00
C HIS A 25 -3.19 -15.30 17.71
N ALA A 26 -4.01 -15.12 18.75
CA ALA A 26 -5.43 -14.82 18.59
C ALA A 26 -5.65 -13.47 17.90
N LEU A 27 -4.88 -12.44 18.25
CA LEU A 27 -4.95 -11.13 17.61
C LEU A 27 -4.50 -11.17 16.14
N GLU A 28 -3.45 -11.92 15.82
CA GLU A 28 -2.99 -12.12 14.43
C GLU A 28 -4.04 -12.83 13.58
N GLN A 29 -4.71 -13.84 14.13
CA GLN A 29 -5.83 -14.53 13.46
C GLN A 29 -6.99 -13.57 13.21
N ALA A 30 -7.40 -12.80 14.23
CA ALA A 30 -8.48 -11.81 14.11
C ALA A 30 -8.13 -10.72 13.08
N ARG A 31 -6.90 -10.20 13.11
CA ARG A 31 -6.38 -9.25 12.11
C ARG A 31 -6.51 -9.82 10.70
N THR A 32 -6.06 -11.04 10.49
CA THR A 32 -6.08 -11.68 9.16
C THR A 32 -7.51 -11.91 8.67
N ALA A 33 -8.44 -12.26 9.56
CA ALA A 33 -9.86 -12.40 9.23
C ALA A 33 -10.47 -11.05 8.81
N LEU A 34 -10.24 -9.99 9.59
CA LEU A 34 -10.71 -8.64 9.28
C LEU A 34 -10.09 -8.10 7.98
N GLU A 35 -8.80 -8.36 7.71
CA GLU A 35 -8.19 -7.97 6.44
C GLU A 35 -8.86 -8.67 5.24
N ARG A 36 -9.26 -9.93 5.40
CA ARG A 36 -9.97 -10.67 4.36
C ARG A 36 -11.36 -10.12 4.12
N GLU A 37 -12.11 -9.86 5.18
CA GLU A 37 -13.44 -9.25 5.12
C GLU A 37 -13.39 -7.84 4.52
N LEU A 38 -12.39 -7.05 4.93
CA LEU A 38 -12.14 -5.72 4.37
C LEU A 38 -11.80 -5.83 2.88
N ARG A 39 -10.96 -6.77 2.44
CA ARG A 39 -10.70 -6.94 1.00
C ARG A 39 -11.92 -7.37 0.20
N ALA A 40 -12.81 -8.17 0.80
CA ALA A 40 -14.04 -8.60 0.15
C ALA A 40 -15.08 -7.47 0.05
N THR A 41 -15.04 -6.51 0.98
CA THR A 41 -16.05 -5.44 1.10
C THR A 41 -15.56 -4.09 0.56
N ALA A 42 -14.31 -3.75 0.82
CA ALA A 42 -13.64 -2.58 0.28
C ALA A 42 -13.17 -2.90 -1.13
N THR A 43 -14.05 -2.65 -2.09
CA THR A 43 -13.68 -2.54 -3.49
C THR A 43 -12.69 -1.38 -3.58
N PHE A 44 -11.43 -1.67 -3.88
CA PHE A 44 -10.50 -0.65 -4.39
C PHE A 44 -10.57 -0.80 -5.90
N PRO A 45 -11.55 -0.19 -6.59
CA PRO A 45 -11.93 -0.62 -7.94
C PRO A 45 -10.73 -0.53 -8.88
N VAL A 46 -9.89 0.49 -8.67
CA VAL A 46 -8.68 0.76 -9.46
C VAL A 46 -7.53 -0.22 -9.24
N LEU A 47 -7.49 -0.95 -8.11
CA LEU A 47 -6.51 -2.02 -7.86
C LEU A 47 -6.99 -3.37 -8.40
N ASP A 48 -8.29 -3.53 -8.61
CA ASP A 48 -8.92 -4.74 -9.18
C ASP A 48 -9.08 -4.64 -10.71
N LEU A 49 -8.80 -3.48 -11.31
CA LEU A 49 -8.81 -3.30 -12.76
C LEU A 49 -7.67 -4.12 -13.41
N PRO A 50 -7.93 -4.74 -14.58
CA PRO A 50 -6.86 -5.17 -15.46
C PRO A 50 -5.90 -4.01 -15.75
N VAL A 51 -4.61 -4.33 -15.86
CA VAL A 51 -3.55 -3.35 -16.04
C VAL A 51 -3.79 -2.46 -17.26
N GLU A 52 -4.38 -3.00 -18.32
CA GLU A 52 -4.72 -2.31 -19.56
C GLU A 52 -5.79 -1.22 -19.34
N ILE A 53 -6.77 -1.49 -18.47
CA ILE A 53 -7.83 -0.52 -18.16
C ILE A 53 -7.27 0.60 -17.28
N ALA A 54 -6.47 0.27 -16.27
CA ALA A 54 -5.79 1.26 -15.44
C ALA A 54 -4.86 2.15 -16.29
N ALA A 55 -4.06 1.56 -17.18
CA ALA A 55 -3.20 2.30 -18.11
C ALA A 55 -4.00 3.26 -19.00
N LYS A 56 -5.15 2.82 -19.54
CA LYS A 56 -6.04 3.68 -20.33
C LYS A 56 -6.60 4.85 -19.53
N ILE A 57 -7.03 4.61 -18.30
CA ILE A 57 -7.47 5.68 -17.39
C ILE A 57 -6.34 6.68 -17.15
N PHE A 58 -5.13 6.20 -16.88
CA PHE A 58 -3.97 7.06 -16.62
C PHE A 58 -3.64 7.96 -17.81
N VAL A 59 -3.78 7.47 -19.05
CA VAL A 59 -3.57 8.27 -20.26
C VAL A 59 -4.59 9.42 -20.34
N HIS A 60 -5.82 9.19 -19.89
CA HIS A 60 -6.83 10.24 -19.80
C HIS A 60 -6.61 11.25 -18.67
N CYS A 61 -5.70 10.95 -17.72
CA CYS A 61 -5.29 11.90 -16.67
C CYS A 61 -4.20 12.87 -17.13
N LEU A 62 -3.62 12.68 -18.33
CA LEU A 62 -2.59 13.59 -18.84
C LEU A 62 -3.17 15.01 -19.00
N PRO A 63 -2.37 16.04 -18.68
CA PRO A 63 -2.80 17.42 -18.83
C PRO A 63 -3.13 17.72 -20.30
N PRO A 64 -4.16 18.53 -20.60
CA PRO A 64 -4.47 18.93 -21.97
C PRO A 64 -3.27 19.64 -22.60
N SER A 65 -2.76 19.09 -23.70
CA SER A 65 -1.57 19.58 -24.42
C SER A 65 -1.67 21.02 -24.96
N ALA A 66 -2.83 21.68 -24.83
CA ALA A 66 -3.15 22.92 -25.55
C ALA A 66 -3.38 24.17 -24.68
N LYS A 67 -3.26 24.14 -23.35
CA LYS A 67 -3.75 25.28 -22.52
C LYS A 67 -2.80 25.84 -21.45
N LEU A 68 -1.69 25.19 -21.17
CA LEU A 68 -0.68 25.77 -20.28
C LEU A 68 0.48 26.27 -21.15
N GLY A 69 0.64 27.59 -21.24
CA GLY A 69 1.88 28.16 -21.76
C GLY A 69 3.08 27.51 -21.05
N TRP A 70 4.20 27.36 -21.77
CA TRP A 70 5.39 26.60 -21.37
C TRP A 70 5.83 26.84 -19.90
N TYR A 71 5.65 28.06 -19.39
CA TYR A 71 5.97 28.46 -18.02
C TYR A 71 5.08 27.84 -16.94
N ARG A 72 3.78 27.67 -17.24
CA ARG A 72 2.82 27.05 -16.32
C ARG A 72 2.94 25.53 -16.36
N PHE A 73 3.27 24.98 -17.53
CA PHE A 73 3.54 23.56 -17.72
C PHE A 73 4.69 23.07 -16.82
N MET A 74 5.82 23.79 -16.77
CA MET A 74 6.96 23.40 -15.91
C MET A 74 6.67 23.43 -14.41
N ARG A 75 5.84 24.36 -13.93
CA ARG A 75 5.58 24.51 -12.49
C ARG A 75 4.55 23.50 -11.95
N GLU A 76 3.60 23.09 -12.79
CA GLU A 76 2.56 22.12 -12.42
C GLU A 76 2.97 20.66 -12.73
N TYR A 77 4.12 20.46 -13.40
CA TYR A 77 4.60 19.14 -13.84
C TYR A 77 4.81 18.15 -12.68
N GLU A 78 5.33 18.61 -11.54
CA GLU A 78 5.58 17.76 -10.37
C GLU A 78 4.29 17.21 -9.74
N ASN A 79 3.18 17.93 -9.90
CA ASN A 79 1.88 17.59 -9.31
C ASN A 79 0.86 17.09 -10.36
N THR A 80 1.30 16.77 -11.58
CA THR A 80 0.43 16.29 -12.66
C THR A 80 0.84 14.90 -13.14
N ALA A 81 -0.07 14.23 -13.86
CA ALA A 81 0.26 13.00 -14.55
C ALA A 81 1.33 13.28 -15.63
N PRO A 82 2.30 12.37 -15.84
CA PRO A 82 2.38 11.04 -15.24
C PRO A 82 3.03 10.98 -13.84
N LEU A 83 3.74 12.01 -13.39
CA LEU A 83 4.56 11.95 -12.18
C LEU A 83 3.75 11.68 -10.91
N VAL A 84 2.60 12.34 -10.72
CA VAL A 84 1.74 12.14 -9.55
C VAL A 84 1.20 10.70 -9.47
N LEU A 85 1.02 10.02 -10.61
CA LEU A 85 0.56 8.64 -10.63
C LEU A 85 1.64 7.68 -10.09
N THR A 86 2.92 8.05 -10.21
CA THR A 86 4.04 7.25 -9.70
C THR A 86 4.23 7.30 -8.18
N SER A 87 3.54 8.22 -7.49
CA SER A 87 3.67 8.44 -6.03
C SER A 87 2.52 7.85 -5.22
N VAL A 88 1.42 7.41 -5.84
CA VAL A 88 0.23 6.89 -5.15
C VAL A 88 0.52 5.57 -4.42
N CYS A 89 0.96 4.54 -5.14
CA CYS A 89 1.32 3.24 -4.57
C CYS A 89 2.27 2.47 -5.50
N ARG A 90 2.82 1.35 -5.01
CA ARG A 90 3.73 0.49 -5.79
C ARG A 90 3.10 -0.02 -7.08
N THR A 91 1.83 -0.42 -7.05
CA THR A 91 1.12 -0.93 -8.23
C THR A 91 0.98 0.16 -9.29
N TRP A 92 0.47 1.34 -8.93
CA TRP A 92 0.31 2.46 -9.86
C TRP A 92 1.64 2.91 -10.46
N ARG A 93 2.70 2.94 -9.66
CA ARG A 93 4.06 3.21 -10.14
C ARG A 93 4.48 2.20 -11.21
N GLY A 94 4.27 0.91 -10.97
CA GLY A 94 4.57 -0.14 -11.94
C GLY A 94 3.83 0.05 -13.26
N ILE A 95 2.51 0.29 -13.21
CA ILE A 95 1.68 0.52 -14.41
C ILE A 95 2.15 1.78 -15.15
N THR A 96 2.36 2.88 -14.43
CA THR A 96 2.75 4.17 -15.03
C THR A 96 4.10 4.06 -15.75
N LEU A 97 5.10 3.43 -15.13
CA LEU A 97 6.43 3.26 -15.72
C LEU A 97 6.44 2.29 -16.91
N THR A 98 5.52 1.33 -16.95
CA THR A 98 5.41 0.33 -18.03
C THR A 98 4.45 0.73 -19.14
N THR A 99 3.87 1.94 -19.09
CA THR A 99 2.93 2.46 -20.11
C THR A 99 3.59 3.59 -20.90
N PRO A 100 4.22 3.33 -22.07
CA PRO A 100 4.97 4.34 -22.83
C PRO A 100 4.14 5.56 -23.26
N ALA A 101 2.84 5.37 -23.53
CA ALA A 101 1.93 6.43 -23.94
C ALA A 101 1.80 7.58 -22.92
N LEU A 102 2.17 7.36 -21.66
CA LEU A 102 2.17 8.38 -20.61
C LEU A 102 3.36 9.33 -20.68
N TRP A 103 4.39 8.96 -21.43
CA TRP A 103 5.68 9.65 -21.48
C TRP A 103 5.95 10.30 -22.84
N THR A 104 4.98 10.31 -23.76
CA THR A 104 5.17 10.85 -25.11
C THR A 104 5.16 12.37 -25.19
N THR A 105 4.75 13.06 -24.12
CA THR A 105 4.67 14.52 -24.02
C THR A 105 5.71 15.11 -23.07
N LEU A 106 6.66 14.27 -22.63
CA LEU A 106 7.88 14.65 -21.93
C LEU A 106 8.99 14.93 -22.94
#